data_AF-A0AAN8JYV7-F1
#
_entry.id   AF-A0AAN8JYV7-F1
#
_cell.length_a   1.000
_cell.length_b   1.000
_cell.length_c   1.000
_cell.angle_alpha   90.00
_cell.angle_beta   90.00
_cell.angle_gamma   90.00
#
_symmetry.space_group_name_H-M   'P 1'
#
loop_
_entity.id
_entity.type
_entity.pdbx_description
1 polymer ?
#
loop_
_entity_poly.entity_id
_entity_poly.type
_entity_poly.pdbx_seq_one_letter_code
_entity_poly.pdbx_strand_id
1 'polypeptide(L)'
;MQYWKNHLVQLEDLYWRVGVEHHHENSTLGVYLQLAKSKENITFCSAKYTLKIVHTADSTKSVEKRDIGTFIPGGVGCGWHDVFDWNILVDAQNGFQVKDQFTIEATVEVISETFTETVDLEDVPNDHVLRGQFHNIRYLPWCLLFRHHMDKSTLSVYLSLFPGFDKTVKTCSGKFKLKLIHPTNNEHSIVKEAKHTFVPYFGCFGSWGMIDWNDLKSRFVDVNKFVVQATITVIDIDRF
;
A
#
# COMPACT_ATOMS: atom_id res chain seq x y z
N MET A 1 -27.63 3.36 -1.41
CA MET A 1 -26.73 4.37 -2.01
C MET A 1 -25.72 4.74 -0.94
N GLN A 2 -24.43 4.44 -1.16
CA GLN A 2 -23.37 4.69 -0.19
C GLN A 2 -23.11 6.19 -0.04
N TYR A 3 -23.18 6.68 1.20
CA TYR A 3 -22.82 8.05 1.53
C TYR A 3 -21.37 8.09 1.98
N TRP A 4 -20.52 8.65 1.12
CA TRP A 4 -19.13 8.93 1.45
C TRP A 4 -19.06 10.30 2.11
N LYS A 5 -18.58 10.37 3.34
CA LYS A 5 -18.23 11.67 3.92
C LYS A 5 -17.00 12.18 3.16
N ASN A 6 -17.08 13.35 2.53
CA ASN A 6 -16.00 13.93 1.72
C ASN A 6 -14.75 14.33 2.52
N HIS A 7 -14.67 13.99 3.79
CA HIS A 7 -13.48 14.20 4.61
C HIS A 7 -12.47 13.09 4.33
N LEU A 8 -11.42 13.45 3.59
CA LEU A 8 -10.26 12.62 3.42
C LEU A 8 -9.37 12.76 4.64
N VAL A 9 -9.02 11.64 5.26
CA VAL A 9 -7.96 11.57 6.26
C VAL A 9 -6.71 11.13 5.55
N GLN A 10 -5.69 11.99 5.58
CA GLN A 10 -4.39 11.67 5.03
C GLN A 10 -3.60 10.87 6.07
N LEU A 11 -3.22 9.65 5.71
CA LEU A 11 -2.21 8.87 6.42
C LEU A 11 -1.03 8.73 5.46
N GLU A 12 0.02 9.52 5.71
CA GLU A 12 1.21 9.58 4.85
C GLU A 12 0.83 10.02 3.42
N ASP A 13 1.14 9.23 2.39
CA ASP A 13 0.77 9.51 1.00
C ASP A 13 -0.53 8.82 0.53
N LEU A 14 -1.28 8.25 1.47
CA LEU A 14 -2.57 7.61 1.25
C LEU A 14 -3.72 8.45 1.80
N TYR A 15 -4.76 8.64 1.00
CA TYR A 15 -5.96 9.36 1.40
C TYR A 15 -7.09 8.38 1.65
N TRP A 16 -7.44 8.20 2.92
CA TRP A 16 -8.48 7.28 3.35
C TRP A 16 -9.79 8.03 3.59
N ARG A 17 -10.91 7.34 3.41
CA ARG A 17 -12.22 7.84 3.83
C ARG A 17 -13.10 6.71 4.35
N VAL A 18 -14.03 7.08 5.21
CA VAL A 18 -15.07 6.20 5.73
C VAL A 18 -16.37 6.46 4.96
N GLY A 19 -16.99 5.39 4.50
CA GLY A 19 -18.31 5.38 3.89
C GLY A 19 -19.31 4.75 4.84
N VAL A 20 -20.53 5.28 4.84
CA VAL A 20 -21.66 4.73 5.59
C VAL A 20 -22.84 4.52 4.66
N GLU A 21 -23.59 3.46 4.88
CA GLU A 21 -24.79 3.16 4.10
C GLU A 21 -25.87 2.62 5.02
N HIS A 22 -27.08 3.16 4.93
CA HIS A 22 -28.24 2.56 5.58
C HIS A 22 -28.90 1.58 4.60
N HIS A 23 -28.95 0.31 5.00
CA HIS A 23 -29.62 -0.76 4.28
C HIS A 23 -31.06 -0.90 4.78
N HIS A 24 -31.98 -0.18 4.13
CA HIS A 24 -33.38 -0.08 4.56
C HIS A 24 -34.11 -1.44 4.67
N GLU A 25 -33.78 -2.39 3.80
CA GLU A 25 -34.44 -3.71 3.75
C GLU A 25 -34.26 -4.48 5.06
N ASN A 26 -33.07 -4.39 5.65
CA ASN A 26 -32.71 -5.12 6.87
C ASN A 26 -32.59 -4.20 8.09
N SER A 27 -32.82 -2.89 7.91
CA SER A 27 -32.61 -1.86 8.95
C SER A 27 -31.21 -1.93 9.58
N THR A 28 -30.17 -2.08 8.76
CA THR A 28 -28.78 -2.15 9.22
C THR A 28 -27.92 -1.01 8.70
N LEU A 29 -26.91 -0.62 9.48
CA LEU A 29 -25.83 0.26 9.05
C LEU A 29 -24.68 -0.56 8.46
N GLY A 30 -24.34 -0.28 7.21
CA GLY A 30 -23.08 -0.66 6.59
C GLY A 30 -22.02 0.41 6.81
N VAL A 31 -20.79 -0.01 7.10
CA VAL A 31 -19.63 0.87 7.27
C VAL A 31 -18.45 0.32 6.47
N TYR A 32 -17.81 1.19 5.69
CA TYR A 32 -16.77 0.83 4.75
C TYR A 32 -15.57 1.77 4.88
N LEU A 33 -14.37 1.22 4.68
CA LEU A 33 -13.13 1.95 4.52
C LEU A 33 -12.76 1.97 3.05
N GLN A 34 -12.30 3.11 2.54
CA GLN A 34 -11.82 3.21 1.16
C GLN A 34 -10.51 3.98 1.10
N LEU A 35 -9.59 3.49 0.27
CA LEU A 35 -8.45 4.26 -0.20
C LEU A 35 -8.90 5.13 -1.37
N ALA A 36 -9.19 6.40 -1.11
CA ALA A 36 -9.76 7.32 -2.09
C ALA A 36 -8.76 7.70 -3.19
N LYS A 37 -7.48 7.90 -2.83
CA LYS A 37 -6.38 8.17 -3.75
C LYS A 37 -5.02 8.00 -3.05
N SER A 38 -3.95 7.92 -3.84
CA SER A 38 -2.55 8.00 -3.40
C SER A 38 -1.86 9.18 -4.09
N LYS A 39 -0.78 9.72 -3.50
CA LYS A 39 0.08 10.68 -4.22
C LYS A 39 1.00 9.99 -5.23
N GLU A 40 1.32 8.73 -5.01
CA GLU A 40 2.22 7.93 -5.84
C GLU A 40 1.46 6.92 -6.72
N ASN A 41 2.18 6.25 -7.62
CA ASN A 41 1.70 5.18 -8.50
C ASN A 41 1.45 3.85 -7.75
N ILE A 42 0.82 3.94 -6.56
CA ILE A 42 0.36 2.78 -5.80
C ILE A 42 -0.82 2.17 -6.56
N THR A 43 -0.72 0.88 -6.86
CA THR A 43 -1.80 0.12 -7.49
C THR A 43 -2.60 -0.68 -6.49
N PHE A 44 -1.94 -1.20 -5.46
CA PHE A 44 -2.60 -1.94 -4.38
C PHE A 44 -2.00 -1.57 -3.02
N CYS A 45 -2.83 -1.51 -1.99
CA CYS A 45 -2.43 -1.31 -0.61
C CYS A 45 -3.16 -2.33 0.26
N SER A 46 -2.45 -3.22 0.93
CA SER A 46 -3.03 -4.11 1.94
C SER A 46 -2.90 -3.47 3.32
N ALA A 47 -3.99 -3.42 4.07
CA ALA A 47 -4.03 -2.84 5.40
C ALA A 47 -4.89 -3.68 6.35
N LYS A 48 -4.45 -3.78 7.62
CA LYS A 48 -5.34 -4.13 8.73
C LYS A 48 -6.17 -2.90 9.03
N TYR A 49 -7.45 -3.09 9.29
CA TYR A 49 -8.32 -2.00 9.66
C TYR A 49 -9.34 -2.42 10.70
N THR A 50 -9.70 -1.46 11.56
CA THR A 50 -10.78 -1.56 12.53
C THR A 50 -11.78 -0.45 12.24
N LEU A 51 -13.05 -0.82 12.11
CA LEU A 51 -14.18 0.13 12.04
C LEU A 51 -14.99 0.00 13.31
N LYS A 52 -15.22 1.13 13.99
CA LYS A 52 -15.87 1.18 15.30
C LYS A 52 -16.98 2.21 15.33
N ILE A 53 -18.17 1.80 15.74
CA ILE A 53 -19.26 2.69 16.11
C ILE A 53 -19.10 3.02 17.59
N VAL A 54 -18.88 4.30 17.89
CA VAL A 54 -18.55 4.75 19.24
C VAL A 54 -19.84 4.96 20.04
N HIS A 55 -19.94 4.27 21.17
CA HIS A 55 -20.93 4.58 22.19
C HIS A 55 -20.40 5.76 23.04
N THR A 56 -21.15 6.86 23.06
CA THR A 56 -20.66 8.17 23.50
C THR A 56 -20.40 8.30 25.00
N ALA A 57 -21.12 7.53 25.82
CA ALA A 57 -21.01 7.58 27.29
C ALA A 57 -20.24 6.41 27.91
N ASP A 58 -20.01 5.34 27.14
CA ASP A 58 -19.46 4.08 27.63
C ASP A 58 -18.73 3.36 26.50
N SER A 59 -17.39 3.47 26.50
CA SER A 59 -16.57 2.92 25.43
C SER A 59 -16.65 1.39 25.33
N THR A 60 -17.03 0.68 26.41
CA THR A 60 -17.15 -0.79 26.43
C THR A 60 -18.35 -1.29 25.64
N LYS A 61 -19.34 -0.42 25.39
CA LYS A 61 -20.51 -0.70 24.56
C LYS A 61 -20.32 -0.34 23.09
N SER A 62 -19.15 0.18 22.71
CA SER A 62 -18.85 0.45 21.31
C SER A 62 -18.79 -0.86 20.53
N VAL A 63 -19.27 -0.82 19.29
CA VAL A 63 -19.22 -1.99 18.39
C VAL A 63 -18.09 -1.81 17.41
N GLU A 64 -17.21 -2.80 17.33
CA GLU A 64 -16.08 -2.78 16.41
C GLU A 64 -15.97 -4.09 15.64
N LYS A 65 -15.54 -3.97 14.37
CA LYS A 65 -15.15 -5.09 13.52
C LYS A 65 -13.75 -4.82 12.98
N ARG A 66 -12.95 -5.88 12.84
CA ARG A 66 -11.55 -5.83 12.41
C ARG A 66 -11.34 -6.79 11.26
N ASP A 67 -10.53 -6.39 10.29
CA ASP A 67 -10.19 -7.24 9.13
C ASP A 67 -8.89 -6.79 8.46
N ILE A 68 -8.49 -7.54 7.44
CA ILE A 68 -7.39 -7.22 6.53
C ILE A 68 -7.95 -7.10 5.12
N GLY A 69 -7.80 -5.94 4.50
CA GLY A 69 -8.30 -5.65 3.15
C GLY A 69 -7.16 -5.30 2.19
N THR A 70 -7.39 -5.55 0.89
CA THR A 70 -6.55 -5.00 -0.18
C THR A 70 -7.34 -3.92 -0.92
N PHE A 71 -6.80 -2.72 -0.92
CA PHE A 71 -7.42 -1.52 -1.43
C PHE A 71 -6.72 -1.06 -2.71
N ILE A 72 -7.52 -0.56 -3.65
CA ILE A 72 -7.02 0.07 -4.88
C ILE A 72 -7.36 1.56 -4.75
N PRO A 73 -6.42 2.49 -5.00
CA PRO A 73 -6.74 3.91 -5.01
C PRO A 73 -7.92 4.23 -5.93
N GLY A 74 -8.97 4.83 -5.38
CA GLY A 74 -10.21 5.15 -6.09
C GLY A 74 -11.14 3.95 -6.33
N GLY A 75 -10.74 2.74 -5.93
CA GLY A 75 -11.52 1.50 -6.05
C GLY A 75 -12.61 1.37 -4.98
N VAL A 76 -13.37 0.28 -5.00
CA VAL A 76 -14.45 0.02 -4.03
C VAL A 76 -13.87 -0.14 -2.62
N GLY A 77 -14.59 0.39 -1.62
CA GLY A 77 -14.20 0.24 -0.21
C GLY A 77 -14.43 -1.17 0.35
N CYS A 78 -13.68 -1.55 1.37
CA CYS A 78 -13.86 -2.79 2.13
C CYS A 78 -14.59 -2.50 3.45
N GLY A 79 -15.45 -3.42 3.88
CA GLY A 79 -16.17 -3.28 5.15
C GLY A 79 -17.34 -4.26 5.22
N TRP A 80 -18.35 -3.91 6.01
CA TRP A 80 -19.50 -4.77 6.24
C TRP A 80 -20.79 -4.02 5.93
N HIS A 81 -21.76 -4.72 5.38
CA HIS A 81 -23.09 -4.20 5.08
C HIS A 81 -24.04 -4.25 6.29
N ASP A 82 -23.66 -4.97 7.34
CA ASP A 82 -24.46 -5.30 8.52
C ASP A 82 -23.65 -5.08 9.81
N VAL A 83 -23.04 -3.90 9.96
CA VAL A 83 -22.23 -3.60 11.16
C VAL A 83 -23.10 -3.51 12.40
N PHE A 84 -24.27 -2.89 12.29
CA PHE A 84 -25.10 -2.56 13.44
C PHE A 84 -26.56 -2.34 13.06
N ASP A 85 -27.46 -2.55 14.02
CA ASP A 85 -28.89 -2.28 13.85
C ASP A 85 -29.15 -0.76 13.80
N TRP A 86 -29.85 -0.31 12.77
CA TRP A 86 -30.14 1.10 12.56
C TRP A 86 -31.09 1.68 13.62
N ASN A 87 -32.10 0.91 14.05
CA ASN A 87 -33.06 1.37 15.04
C ASN A 87 -32.39 1.56 16.41
N ILE A 88 -31.47 0.67 16.77
CA ILE A 88 -30.65 0.81 17.99
C ILE A 88 -29.73 2.04 17.87
N LEU A 89 -29.11 2.25 16.70
CA LEU A 89 -28.20 3.37 16.46
C LEU A 89 -28.88 4.73 16.67
N VAL A 90 -30.09 4.90 16.12
CA VAL A 90 -30.77 6.20 16.06
C VAL A 90 -31.59 6.53 17.30
N ASP A 91 -31.84 5.54 18.16
CA ASP A 91 -32.47 5.78 19.45
C ASP A 91 -31.47 6.43 20.42
N ALA A 92 -31.76 7.67 20.78
CA ALA A 92 -30.95 8.48 21.69
C ALA A 92 -30.76 7.84 23.07
N GLN A 93 -31.63 6.90 23.49
CA GLN A 93 -31.49 6.19 24.76
C GLN A 93 -30.39 5.13 24.73
N ASN A 94 -29.97 4.68 23.55
CA ASN A 94 -28.94 3.65 23.38
C ASN A 94 -27.52 4.22 23.37
N GLY A 95 -27.35 5.54 23.47
CA GLY A 95 -26.06 6.18 23.74
C GLY A 95 -25.07 6.23 22.56
N PHE A 96 -25.46 5.79 21.36
CA PHE A 96 -24.65 5.92 20.15
C PHE A 96 -24.85 7.25 19.40
N GLN A 97 -26.03 7.87 19.55
CA GLN A 97 -26.37 9.14 18.92
C GLN A 97 -26.40 10.28 19.96
N VAL A 98 -25.74 11.40 19.61
CA VAL A 98 -25.80 12.66 20.35
C VAL A 98 -26.06 13.78 19.35
N LYS A 99 -27.15 14.54 19.53
CA LYS A 99 -27.54 15.67 18.64
C LYS A 99 -27.61 15.27 17.17
N ASP A 100 -28.28 14.15 16.88
CA ASP A 100 -28.47 13.63 15.52
C ASP A 100 -27.16 13.28 14.78
N GLN A 101 -26.11 13.00 15.55
CA GLN A 101 -24.82 12.56 15.05
C GLN A 101 -24.38 11.32 15.80
N PHE A 102 -23.78 10.38 15.06
CA PHE A 102 -23.04 9.27 15.63
C PHE A 102 -21.60 9.33 15.13
N THR A 103 -20.69 8.70 15.87
CA THR A 103 -19.25 8.73 15.57
C THR A 103 -18.80 7.37 15.08
N ILE A 104 -18.16 7.36 13.91
CA ILE A 104 -17.42 6.22 13.39
C ILE A 104 -15.93 6.52 13.53
N GLU A 105 -15.22 5.63 14.20
CA GLU A 105 -13.77 5.62 14.30
C GLU A 105 -13.21 4.56 13.34
N ALA A 106 -12.16 4.93 12.61
CA ALA A 106 -11.43 4.02 11.73
C ALA A 106 -9.95 4.03 12.11
N THR A 107 -9.42 2.86 12.43
CA THR A 107 -7.99 2.64 12.66
C THR A 107 -7.43 1.84 11.51
N VAL A 108 -6.32 2.29 10.92
CA VAL A 108 -5.70 1.68 9.74
C VAL A 108 -4.20 1.45 9.99
N GLU A 109 -3.74 0.24 9.74
CA GLU A 109 -2.33 -0.16 9.75
C GLU A 109 -1.98 -0.74 8.38
N VAL A 110 -1.20 0.01 7.60
CA VAL A 110 -0.73 -0.42 6.28
C VAL A 110 0.27 -1.57 6.45
N ILE A 111 0.02 -2.68 5.76
CA ILE A 111 0.84 -3.90 5.80
C ILE A 111 1.80 -3.93 4.61
N SER A 112 1.30 -3.61 3.42
CA SER A 112 2.08 -3.64 2.19
C SER A 112 1.49 -2.73 1.13
N GLU A 113 2.35 -2.17 0.31
CA GLU A 113 1.97 -1.42 -0.88
C GLU A 113 2.59 -2.11 -2.10
N THR A 114 1.84 -2.10 -3.19
CA THR A 114 2.27 -2.54 -4.50
C THR A 114 2.22 -1.36 -5.44
N PHE A 115 3.33 -1.18 -6.14
CA PHE A 115 3.53 -0.11 -7.10
C PHE A 115 3.62 -0.73 -8.48
N THR A 116 3.19 0.01 -9.48
CA THR A 116 3.34 -0.42 -10.87
C THR A 116 3.78 0.74 -11.72
N GLU A 117 4.90 0.54 -12.41
CA GLU A 117 5.51 1.53 -13.30
C GLU A 117 5.82 0.86 -14.63
N THR A 118 5.54 1.54 -15.74
CA THR A 118 5.95 1.08 -17.07
C THR A 118 7.29 1.69 -17.39
N VAL A 119 8.26 0.85 -17.77
CA VAL A 119 9.60 1.27 -18.12
C VAL A 119 9.85 0.93 -19.59
N ASP A 120 10.17 1.94 -20.38
CA ASP A 120 10.64 1.75 -21.75
C ASP A 120 12.14 1.40 -21.72
N LEU A 121 12.54 0.37 -22.47
CA LEU A 121 13.94 -0.11 -22.47
C LEU A 121 14.90 0.93 -23.05
N GLU A 122 14.41 1.77 -23.97
CA GLU A 122 15.17 2.86 -24.58
C GLU A 122 15.49 3.97 -23.56
N ASP A 123 14.65 4.11 -22.54
CA ASP A 123 14.82 5.05 -21.41
C ASP A 123 15.72 4.50 -20.30
N VAL A 124 16.40 3.37 -20.52
CA VAL A 124 17.48 2.88 -19.64
C VAL A 124 18.82 3.21 -20.31
N PRO A 125 19.36 4.45 -20.21
CA PRO A 125 20.64 4.76 -20.83
C PRO A 125 21.76 3.90 -20.25
N ASN A 126 22.78 3.69 -21.06
CA ASN A 126 24.08 3.20 -20.60
C ASN A 126 24.56 4.11 -19.45
N ASP A 127 24.60 3.58 -18.23
CA ASP A 127 25.10 4.22 -17.01
C ASP A 127 24.17 5.19 -16.24
N HIS A 128 22.86 5.26 -16.54
CA HIS A 128 21.92 6.07 -15.76
C HIS A 128 20.96 5.27 -14.88
N VAL A 129 20.69 5.84 -13.71
CA VAL A 129 19.75 5.32 -12.72
C VAL A 129 18.37 5.87 -13.04
N LEU A 130 17.46 5.04 -13.57
CA LEU A 130 16.03 5.37 -13.52
C LEU A 130 15.63 5.42 -12.04
N ARG A 131 15.17 6.60 -11.59
CA ARG A 131 14.76 6.83 -10.20
C ARG A 131 13.25 6.91 -10.13
N GLY A 132 12.61 5.82 -9.76
CA GLY A 132 11.32 5.92 -9.09
C GLY A 132 11.61 6.37 -7.65
N GLN A 133 11.32 7.63 -7.31
CA GLN A 133 11.29 8.03 -5.90
C GLN A 133 9.99 7.53 -5.28
N PHE A 134 10.09 6.86 -4.15
CA PHE A 134 8.96 6.36 -3.40
C PHE A 134 8.98 6.92 -1.99
N HIS A 135 7.83 7.37 -1.57
CA HIS A 135 7.53 7.82 -0.23
C HIS A 135 6.39 6.91 0.24
N ASN A 136 6.74 5.79 0.89
CA ASN A 136 5.92 5.22 1.95
C ASN A 136 6.49 3.96 2.60
N ILE A 137 6.32 3.97 3.92
CA ILE A 137 5.89 2.95 4.88
C ILE A 137 6.40 3.53 6.20
N ARG A 138 5.64 4.44 6.79
CA ARG A 138 5.76 5.04 8.11
C ARG A 138 7.10 5.67 8.54
N TYR A 139 8.25 5.40 7.91
CA TYR A 139 9.55 5.81 8.42
C TYR A 139 10.67 5.99 7.39
N LEU A 140 10.57 5.46 6.16
CA LEU A 140 11.68 5.57 5.20
C LEU A 140 11.22 5.72 3.74
N PRO A 141 11.77 6.69 2.98
CA PRO A 141 11.60 6.75 1.53
C PRO A 141 12.35 5.59 0.87
N TRP A 142 11.71 4.92 -0.08
CA TRP A 142 12.32 3.88 -0.91
C TRP A 142 12.58 4.45 -2.31
N CYS A 143 13.43 3.80 -3.08
CA CYS A 143 13.58 4.10 -4.50
C CYS A 143 13.86 2.81 -5.25
N LEU A 144 13.21 2.66 -6.40
CA LEU A 144 13.52 1.60 -7.34
C LEU A 144 14.52 2.23 -8.28
N LEU A 145 15.68 1.62 -8.32
CA LEU A 145 16.75 2.01 -9.19
C LEU A 145 16.91 0.90 -10.21
N PHE A 146 17.03 1.25 -11.46
CA PHE A 146 17.50 0.33 -12.48
C PHE A 146 18.94 0.73 -12.81
N ARG A 147 19.87 -0.22 -12.75
CA ARG A 147 21.24 -0.02 -13.24
C ARG A 147 21.61 -1.17 -14.15
N HIS A 148 21.92 -0.82 -15.39
CA HIS A 148 22.56 -1.76 -16.30
C HIS A 148 24.07 -1.78 -16.03
N HIS A 149 24.60 -2.94 -15.63
CA HIS A 149 26.04 -3.15 -15.46
C HIS A 149 26.59 -3.69 -16.77
N MET A 150 27.26 -2.83 -17.53
CA MET A 150 27.78 -3.18 -18.85
C MET A 150 28.87 -4.26 -18.79
N ASP A 151 29.68 -4.27 -17.73
CA ASP A 151 30.73 -5.25 -17.50
C ASP A 151 30.20 -6.66 -17.24
N LYS A 152 28.98 -6.76 -16.70
CA LYS A 152 28.38 -8.02 -16.25
C LYS A 152 27.23 -8.50 -17.13
N SER A 153 26.78 -7.71 -18.10
CA SER A 153 25.54 -7.98 -18.85
C SER A 153 24.38 -8.28 -17.90
N THR A 154 24.19 -7.44 -16.88
CA THR A 154 23.10 -7.61 -15.89
C THR A 154 22.34 -6.31 -15.71
N LEU A 155 21.01 -6.38 -15.71
CA LEU A 155 20.18 -5.32 -15.16
C LEU A 155 20.00 -5.59 -13.67
N SER A 156 20.65 -4.77 -12.85
CA SER A 156 20.34 -4.75 -11.43
C SER A 156 19.13 -3.87 -11.22
N VAL A 157 18.09 -4.46 -10.65
CA VAL A 157 17.00 -3.69 -10.06
C VAL A 157 17.33 -3.55 -8.59
N TYR A 158 17.39 -2.33 -8.09
CA TYR A 158 17.63 -2.04 -6.68
C TYR A 158 16.33 -1.55 -6.11
N LEU A 159 15.93 -2.12 -5.00
CA LEU A 159 15.14 -1.35 -4.06
C LEU A 159 16.12 -0.78 -3.03
N SER A 160 16.32 0.53 -3.05
CA SER A 160 17.19 1.21 -2.09
C SER A 160 16.36 2.14 -1.22
N LEU A 161 16.67 2.17 0.07
CA LEU A 161 16.16 3.18 0.98
C LEU A 161 16.96 4.47 0.80
N PHE A 162 16.28 5.61 0.60
CA PHE A 162 16.93 6.86 0.21
C PHE A 162 17.77 7.47 1.34
N PRO A 163 18.95 8.05 1.03
CA PRO A 163 19.79 8.74 2.00
C PRO A 163 19.12 10.03 2.45
N GLY A 164 18.65 10.05 3.70
CA GLY A 164 18.11 11.27 4.29
C GLY A 164 17.27 11.12 5.55
N PHE A 165 16.94 9.89 6.00
CA PHE A 165 15.89 9.71 7.01
C PHE A 165 16.24 8.90 8.26
N ASP A 166 15.48 9.27 9.30
CA ASP A 166 15.39 8.78 10.67
C ASP A 166 16.62 8.03 11.21
N LYS A 167 17.54 8.80 11.80
CA LYS A 167 18.72 8.27 12.51
C LYS A 167 18.36 7.32 13.66
N THR A 168 17.08 7.23 14.06
CA THR A 168 16.64 6.28 15.06
C THR A 168 16.48 4.87 14.51
N VAL A 169 16.38 4.65 13.19
CA VAL A 169 16.24 3.29 12.62
C VAL A 169 17.60 2.60 12.55
N LYS A 170 17.73 1.47 13.25
CA LYS A 170 18.94 0.64 13.29
C LYS A 170 18.90 -0.47 12.24
N THR A 171 17.76 -1.12 12.05
CA THR A 171 17.56 -2.08 10.95
C THR A 171 16.11 -2.06 10.45
N CYS A 172 15.91 -2.40 9.18
CA CYS A 172 14.58 -2.62 8.61
C CYS A 172 14.56 -3.98 7.90
N SER A 173 13.70 -4.89 8.32
CA SER A 173 13.52 -6.18 7.68
C SER A 173 12.23 -6.19 6.87
N GLY A 174 12.28 -6.69 5.64
CA GLY A 174 11.10 -6.80 4.78
C GLY A 174 11.13 -8.04 3.89
N LYS A 175 9.97 -8.40 3.36
CA LYS A 175 9.83 -9.26 2.18
C LYS A 175 9.66 -8.36 0.98
N PHE A 176 10.41 -8.64 -0.06
CA PHE A 176 10.42 -7.90 -1.31
C PHE A 176 10.01 -8.86 -2.41
N LYS A 177 9.10 -8.41 -3.26
CA LYS A 177 8.69 -9.11 -4.46
C LYS A 177 8.80 -8.14 -5.63
N LEU A 178 9.64 -8.50 -6.59
CA LEU A 178 9.79 -7.80 -7.85
C LEU A 178 9.23 -8.69 -8.94
N LYS A 179 8.31 -8.15 -9.73
CA LYS A 179 7.78 -8.80 -10.91
C LYS A 179 7.99 -7.90 -12.12
N LEU A 180 8.79 -8.35 -13.07
CA LEU A 180 8.85 -7.77 -14.41
C LEU A 180 7.80 -8.46 -15.26
N ILE A 181 6.80 -7.71 -15.72
CA ILE A 181 5.63 -8.20 -16.43
C ILE A 181 5.80 -7.90 -17.91
N HIS A 182 5.70 -8.94 -18.74
CA HIS A 182 5.68 -8.76 -20.19
C HIS A 182 4.36 -8.09 -20.59
N PRO A 183 4.36 -7.04 -21.43
CA PRO A 183 3.15 -6.27 -21.73
C PRO A 183 2.06 -7.08 -22.42
N THR A 184 2.45 -8.12 -23.17
CA THR A 184 1.56 -8.92 -24.02
C THR A 184 1.55 -10.41 -23.68
N ASN A 185 2.45 -10.88 -22.82
CA ASN A 185 2.59 -12.32 -22.53
C ASN A 185 2.98 -12.57 -21.07
N ASN A 186 2.00 -12.66 -20.18
CA ASN A 186 2.23 -12.84 -18.75
C ASN A 186 3.12 -14.03 -18.40
N GLU A 187 3.20 -15.09 -19.22
CA GLU A 187 4.05 -16.26 -18.97
C GLU A 187 5.55 -15.94 -19.06
N HIS A 188 5.92 -14.88 -19.78
CA HIS A 188 7.31 -14.43 -19.88
C HIS A 188 7.75 -13.56 -18.70
N SER A 189 6.84 -13.25 -17.77
CA SER A 189 7.13 -12.43 -16.60
C SER A 189 8.21 -13.05 -15.72
N ILE A 190 9.12 -12.23 -15.21
CA ILE A 190 10.16 -12.64 -14.26
C ILE A 190 9.71 -12.23 -12.86
N VAL A 191 9.65 -13.18 -11.93
CA VAL A 191 9.37 -12.92 -10.51
C VAL A 191 10.63 -13.22 -9.70
N LYS A 192 11.03 -12.27 -8.86
CA LYS A 192 12.03 -12.46 -7.81
C LYS A 192 11.38 -12.13 -6.48
N GLU A 193 11.66 -12.94 -5.47
CA GLU A 193 11.18 -12.75 -4.10
C GLU A 193 12.31 -13.03 -3.11
N ALA A 194 12.43 -12.22 -2.07
CA ALA A 194 13.30 -12.52 -0.95
C ALA A 194 12.90 -11.78 0.31
N LYS A 195 13.42 -12.29 1.42
CA LYS A 195 13.48 -11.56 2.68
C LYS A 195 14.86 -10.93 2.79
N HIS A 196 14.91 -9.65 3.15
CA HIS A 196 16.16 -8.95 3.34
C HIS A 196 16.08 -8.05 4.56
N THR A 197 17.20 -7.94 5.29
CA THR A 197 17.35 -7.04 6.42
C THR A 197 18.37 -5.98 6.04
N PHE A 198 17.88 -4.75 6.00
CA PHE A 198 18.60 -3.57 5.61
C PHE A 198 19.24 -2.95 6.86
N VAL A 199 20.57 -2.82 6.84
CA VAL A 199 21.34 -2.06 7.85
C VAL A 199 21.78 -0.74 7.20
N PRO A 200 21.61 0.42 7.86
CA PRO A 200 22.00 1.70 7.29
C PRO A 200 23.51 1.73 7.03
N TYR A 201 23.93 1.86 5.78
CA TYR A 201 25.33 2.06 5.42
C TYR A 201 25.46 3.22 4.43
N PHE A 202 26.02 4.35 4.89
CA PHE A 202 26.13 5.59 4.10
C PHE A 202 24.82 6.05 3.43
N GLY A 203 23.69 5.85 4.11
CA GLY A 203 22.38 6.33 3.66
C GLY A 203 21.76 5.53 2.51
N CYS A 204 22.38 4.44 2.04
CA CYS A 204 21.73 3.51 1.13
C CYS A 204 21.60 2.16 1.82
N PHE A 205 20.50 1.47 1.57
CA PHE A 205 20.33 0.13 2.06
C PHE A 205 20.30 -0.84 0.88
N GLY A 206 21.43 -1.52 0.66
CA GLY A 206 21.59 -2.73 -0.17
C GLY A 206 21.12 -2.70 -1.63
N SER A 207 21.41 -3.79 -2.34
CA SER A 207 20.84 -4.12 -3.65
C SER A 207 20.14 -5.46 -3.53
N TRP A 208 18.95 -5.59 -4.10
CA TRP A 208 18.22 -6.84 -4.06
C TRP A 208 17.62 -7.18 -5.42
N GLY A 209 18.05 -8.30 -6.00
CA GLY A 209 17.54 -8.83 -7.25
C GLY A 209 18.37 -8.41 -8.48
N MET A 210 19.39 -9.20 -8.81
CA MET A 210 20.02 -9.10 -10.13
C MET A 210 19.22 -9.92 -11.13
N ILE A 211 18.89 -9.32 -12.28
CA ILE A 211 18.30 -10.01 -13.42
C ILE A 211 19.35 -9.98 -14.53
N ASP A 212 19.64 -11.16 -15.09
CA ASP A 212 20.57 -11.26 -16.20
C ASP A 212 20.01 -10.47 -17.40
N TRP A 213 20.85 -9.68 -18.06
CA TRP A 213 20.42 -8.85 -19.17
C TRP A 213 20.03 -9.70 -20.38
N ASN A 214 20.63 -10.87 -20.56
CA ASN A 214 20.26 -11.79 -21.62
C ASN A 214 18.94 -12.48 -21.33
N ASP A 215 18.64 -12.78 -20.06
CA ASP A 215 17.31 -13.23 -19.64
C ASP A 215 16.25 -12.16 -19.93
N LEU A 216 16.58 -10.90 -19.66
CA LEU A 216 15.67 -9.78 -19.93
C LEU A 216 15.50 -9.55 -21.44
N LYS A 217 16.58 -9.54 -22.21
CA LYS A 217 16.51 -9.41 -23.67
C LYS A 217 15.73 -10.56 -24.30
N SER A 218 16.09 -11.81 -24.00
CA SER A 218 15.41 -12.96 -24.61
C SER A 218 13.90 -13.00 -24.37
N ARG A 219 13.43 -12.39 -23.27
CA ARG A 219 12.01 -12.39 -22.89
C ARG A 219 11.24 -11.13 -23.27
N PHE A 220 11.91 -9.99 -23.49
CA PHE A 220 11.27 -8.68 -23.68
C PHE A 220 11.78 -7.91 -24.93
N VAL A 221 12.66 -8.51 -25.75
CA VAL A 221 13.24 -7.88 -26.96
C VAL A 221 12.19 -7.47 -28.00
N ASP A 222 11.09 -8.22 -28.11
CA ASP A 222 10.04 -7.98 -29.10
C ASP A 222 9.16 -6.77 -28.76
N VAL A 223 9.14 -6.35 -27.50
CA VAL A 223 8.24 -5.30 -27.01
C VAL A 223 8.95 -4.01 -26.61
N ASN A 224 10.29 -4.01 -26.48
CA ASN A 224 11.10 -2.86 -26.03
C ASN A 224 10.61 -2.18 -24.74
N LYS A 225 9.78 -2.86 -23.94
CA LYS A 225 9.18 -2.32 -22.72
C LYS A 225 8.80 -3.44 -21.76
N PHE A 226 8.75 -3.11 -20.48
CA PHE A 226 8.25 -4.02 -19.46
C PHE A 226 7.54 -3.24 -18.36
N VAL A 227 6.56 -3.88 -17.74
CA VAL A 227 5.86 -3.30 -16.59
C VAL A 227 6.53 -3.84 -15.34
N VAL A 228 6.94 -2.95 -14.45
CA VAL A 228 7.56 -3.32 -13.18
C VAL A 228 6.52 -3.23 -12.09
N GLN A 229 6.29 -4.35 -11.43
CA GLN A 229 5.49 -4.43 -10.23
C GLN A 229 6.39 -4.74 -9.05
N ALA A 230 6.48 -3.81 -8.11
CA ALA A 230 7.22 -4.00 -6.87
C ALA A 230 6.24 -4.04 -5.70
N THR A 231 6.33 -5.09 -4.88
CA THR A 231 5.58 -5.22 -3.63
C THR A 231 6.57 -5.29 -2.48
N ILE A 232 6.33 -4.45 -1.47
CA ILE A 232 7.14 -4.39 -0.25
C ILE A 232 6.25 -4.75 0.93
N THR A 233 6.69 -5.70 1.73
CA THR A 233 6.04 -6.04 3.00
C THR A 233 7.07 -5.85 4.11
N VAL A 234 6.90 -4.81 4.92
CA VAL A 234 7.76 -4.60 6.08
C VAL A 234 7.43 -5.65 7.14
N ILE A 235 8.45 -6.30 7.66
CA ILE A 235 8.34 -7.33 8.70
C ILE A 235 8.68 -6.73 10.06
N ASP A 236 9.77 -5.96 10.15
CA ASP A 236 10.29 -5.46 11.41
C ASP A 236 11.12 -4.19 11.21
N ILE A 237 11.08 -3.29 12.18
CA ILE A 237 11.90 -2.07 12.22
C ILE A 237 12.50 -1.95 13.62
N ASP A 238 13.80 -2.17 13.71
CA ASP A 238 14.58 -1.98 14.94
C ASP A 238 14.99 -0.50 15.05
N ARG A 239 14.78 0.09 16.23
CA ARG A 239 15.09 1.49 16.52
C ARG A 239 16.03 1.61 17.73
N PHE A 240 16.88 2.64 17.73
CA PHE A 240 17.69 3.04 18.88
C PHE A 240 16.84 3.54 20.05
#